data_AF-A0A4U2XZN7-F1
#
_entry.id   AF-A0A4U2XZN7-F1
#
_cell.length_a   1.000
_cell.length_b   1.000
_cell.length_c   1.000
_cell.angle_alpha   90.00
_cell.angle_beta   90.00
_cell.angle_gamma   90.00
#
_symmetry.space_group_name_H-M   'P 1'
#
loop_
_entity.id
_entity.type
_entity.pdbx_description
1 polymer ?
#
loop_
_entity_poly.entity_id
_entity_poly.type
_entity_poly.pdbx_seq_one_letter_code
_entity_poly.pdbx_strand_id
1 'polypeptide(L)' 'MWLEAEEKIAINQSYSLENRRFDRANLAQVRDQIKFWRSELALAEMRELGRSRRRVIRVVPRDL' A
#
# COMPACT_ATOMS: atom_id res chain seq x y z
N MET A 1 -1.48 11.02 13.51
CA MET A 1 -2.72 10.86 12.73
C MET A 1 -3.01 9.43 12.27
N TRP A 2 -2.03 8.51 12.15
CA TRP A 2 -2.29 7.11 11.72
C TRP A 2 -2.59 6.12 12.87
N LEU A 3 -2.04 6.35 14.06
CA LEU A 3 -2.24 5.50 15.24
C LEU A 3 -3.72 5.43 15.68
N GLU A 4 -4.44 6.54 15.65
CA GLU A 4 -5.87 6.60 16.01
C GLU A 4 -6.76 5.75 15.09
N ALA A 5 -6.44 5.67 13.80
CA ALA A 5 -7.22 4.88 12.84
C ALA A 5 -7.03 3.38 13.06
N GLU A 6 -5.80 2.94 13.33
CA GLU A 6 -5.51 1.54 13.70
C GLU A 6 -6.13 1.18 15.06
N GLU A 7 -6.08 2.09 16.04
CA GLU A 7 -6.64 1.90 17.37
C GLU A 7 -8.16 1.70 17.33
N LYS A 8 -8.90 2.52 16.56
CA LYS A 8 -10.36 2.34 16.41
C LYS A 8 -10.76 1.06 15.69
N ILE A 9 -9.95 0.57 14.74
CA ILE A 9 -10.18 -0.70 14.06
C ILE A 9 -9.89 -1.89 15.00
N ALA A 10 -8.88 -1.77 15.86
CA ALA A 10 -8.55 -2.80 16.84
C ALA A 10 -9.63 -3.01 17.92
N ILE A 11 -10.35 -1.94 18.30
CA ILE A 11 -11.30 -1.97 19.42
C ILE A 11 -12.62 -2.70 19.10
N ASN A 12 -13.08 -2.76 17.84
CA ASN A 12 -14.41 -3.28 17.49
C ASN A 12 -14.37 -4.31 16.35
N GLN A 13 -13.53 -5.34 16.47
CA GLN A 13 -13.32 -6.33 15.41
C GLN A 13 -14.55 -7.23 15.16
N SER A 14 -15.43 -7.44 16.15
CA SER A 14 -16.66 -8.20 15.98
C SER A 14 -17.78 -7.70 16.89
N TYR A 15 -18.99 -7.58 16.37
CA TYR A 15 -20.20 -7.41 17.20
C TYR A 15 -21.19 -8.54 16.88
N SER A 16 -21.79 -9.10 17.93
CA SER A 16 -22.82 -10.13 17.81
C SER A 16 -24.19 -9.49 17.94
N LEU A 17 -25.00 -9.56 16.88
CA LEU A 17 -26.40 -9.17 16.94
C LEU A 17 -27.27 -10.43 16.83
N GLU A 18 -28.00 -10.70 17.91
CA GLU A 18 -29.10 -11.67 18.13
C GLU A 18 -28.86 -13.14 17.71
N ASN A 19 -28.32 -13.44 16.53
CA ASN A 19 -27.97 -14.78 16.05
C ASN A 19 -26.89 -14.79 14.95
N ARG A 20 -26.26 -13.65 14.63
CA ARG A 20 -25.22 -13.55 13.60
C ARG A 20 -24.02 -12.76 14.12
N ARG A 21 -22.83 -13.33 13.90
CA ARG A 21 -21.53 -12.69 14.17
C ARG A 21 -21.08 -12.00 12.90
N PHE A 22 -20.87 -10.68 12.96
CA PHE A 22 -20.31 -9.90 11.87
C PHE A 22 -18.91 -9.43 12.25
N ASP A 23 -17.91 -9.84 11.48
CA ASP A 23 -16.56 -9.32 11.60
C ASP A 23 -16.48 -8.00 10.84
N ARG A 24 -16.23 -6.90 11.56
CA ARG A 24 -16.37 -5.54 11.03
C ARG A 24 -15.25 -5.17 10.06
N ALA A 25 -14.04 -5.69 10.29
CA ALA A 25 -12.89 -5.51 9.41
C ALA A 25 -11.83 -6.57 9.71
N ASN A 26 -11.34 -7.26 8.67
CA ASN A 26 -10.17 -8.12 8.80
C ASN A 26 -8.91 -7.26 8.76
N LEU A 27 -8.23 -7.13 9.90
CA LEU A 27 -7.01 -6.31 10.03
C LEU A 27 -5.92 -6.71 9.03
N ALA A 28 -5.85 -7.99 8.63
CA ALA A 28 -4.90 -8.45 7.63
C ALA A 28 -5.21 -7.83 6.25
N GLN A 29 -6.47 -7.83 5.82
CA GLN A 29 -6.88 -7.22 4.54
C GLN A 29 -6.62 -5.71 4.52
N VAL A 30 -6.87 -5.02 5.64
CA VAL A 30 -6.57 -3.59 5.76
C VAL A 30 -5.06 -3.35 5.62
N ARG A 31 -4.23 -4.14 6.30
CA ARG A 31 -2.76 -4.05 6.18
C ARG A 31 -2.27 -4.32 4.77
N ASP A 32 -2.85 -5.30 4.09
CA ASP A 32 -2.48 -5.64 2.72
C ASP A 32 -2.88 -4.52 1.74
N GLN A 33 -4.07 -3.94 1.91
CA GLN A 33 -4.52 -2.80 1.12
C GLN A 33 -3.62 -1.57 1.34
N ILE A 34 -3.14 -1.35 2.57
CA ILE A 34 -2.18 -0.27 2.89
C ILE A 34 -0.86 -0.50 2.17
N LYS A 35 -0.30 -1.72 2.24
CA LYS A 35 0.95 -2.05 1.54
C LYS A 35 0.81 -1.82 0.04
N PHE A 36 -0.31 -2.26 -0.55
CA PHE A 36 -0.62 -2.06 -1.95
C PHE A 36 -0.59 -0.57 -2.31
N TRP A 37 -1.35 0.28 -1.61
CA TRP A 37 -1.39 1.70 -1.92
C TRP A 37 -0.05 2.42 -1.71
N ARG A 38 0.73 2.01 -0.70
CA ARG A 38 2.10 2.53 -0.52
C ARG A 38 3.00 2.17 -1.71
N SER A 39 2.86 0.97 -2.27
CA SER A 39 3.63 0.58 -3.46
C SER A 39 3.20 1.34 -4.72
N GLU A 40 1.90 1.56 -4.91
CA GLU A 40 1.35 2.35 -6.02
C GLU A 40 1.77 3.81 -5.94
N LEU A 41 1.73 4.41 -4.74
CA LEU A 41 2.21 5.78 -4.52
C LEU A 41 3.70 5.89 -4.85
N ALA A 42 4.53 4.97 -4.35
CA ALA A 42 5.96 4.96 -4.67
C ALA A 42 6.21 4.77 -6.17
N LEU A 43 5.37 4.02 -6.89
CA LEU A 43 5.44 3.89 -8.35
C LEU A 43 5.08 5.20 -9.06
N ALA A 44 4.02 5.88 -8.61
CA ALA A 44 3.59 7.16 -9.15
C ALA A 44 4.65 8.25 -8.96
N GLU A 45 5.21 8.37 -7.75
CA GLU A 45 6.30 9.31 -7.44
C GLU A 45 7.55 9.08 -8.31
N MET A 46 7.92 7.80 -8.52
CA MET A 46 9.06 7.46 -9.39
C MET A 46 8.81 7.83 -10.86
N ARG A 47 7.55 7.73 -11.30
CA ARG A 47 7.13 8.12 -12.65
C ARG A 47 7.18 9.64 -12.83
N GLU A 48 6.73 10.39 -11.82
CA GLU A 48 6.78 11.85 -11.80
C GLU A 48 8.22 12.37 -11.80
N LEU A 49 9.09 11.78 -10.97
CA LEU A 49 10.51 12.15 -10.85
C LEU A 49 11.37 11.70 -12.06
N GLY A 50 10.76 11.09 -13.10
CA GLY A 50 11.47 10.56 -14.27
C GLY A 50 12.46 9.43 -13.96
N ARG A 51 12.44 8.89 -12.73
CA ARG A 51 13.31 7.82 -12.27
C ARG A 51 12.65 6.48 -12.59
N SER A 52 12.75 6.06 -13.85
CA SER A 52 12.44 4.68 -14.22
C SER A 52 13.36 3.72 -13.45
N ARG A 53 12.77 2.68 -12.83
CA ARG A 53 13.47 1.72 -11.94
C ARG A 53 14.67 1.00 -12.58
N ARG A 54 14.82 1.02 -13.91
CA ARG A 54 15.98 0.50 -14.64
C ARG A 54 16.19 1.24 -15.97
N ARG A 55 17.08 2.23 -16.02
CA ARG A 55 17.70 2.67 -17.28
C ARG A 55 19.10 2.08 -17.36
N VAL A 56 19.24 0.94 -18.02
CA VAL A 56 20.55 0.44 -18.45
C VAL A 56 20.90 1.20 -19.73
N ILE A 57 21.86 2.12 -19.63
CA ILE A 57 22.35 2.88 -20.79
C ILE A 57 23.63 2.20 -21.25
N ARG A 58 23.60 1.63 -22.46
CA ARG A 58 24.80 1.13 -23.15
C ARG A 58 25.27 2.23 -24.11
N VAL A 59 26.44 2.81 -23.84
CA VAL A 59 27.11 3.71 -24.77
C VAL A 59 28.10 2.89 -25.58
N VAL A 60 28.00 2.96 -26.91
CA VAL A 60 28.99 2.38 -27.83
C VAL A 60 29.76 3.55 -28.45
N PRO A 61 31.08 3.67 -28.22
CA PRO A 61 31.87 4.67 -28.91
C PRO A 61 31.88 4.37 -30.40
N ARG A 62 31.56 5.39 -31.21
CA ARG A 62 31.78 5.38 -32.64
C ARG A 62 32.91 6.35 -32.91
N ASP A 63 34.00 5.85 -33.47
CA ASP A 63 35.02 6.73 -34.04
C ASP A 63 34.41 7.47 -35.24
N LEU A 64 34.67 8.78 -35.28
CA LEU A 64 34.30 9.69 -36.36
C LEU A 64 35.22 9.48 -37.57
#